data_AF-A0A2N2JG44-F1
#
_entry.id   AF-A0A2N2JG44-F1
#
_cell.length_a   1.000
_cell.length_b   1.000
_cell.length_c   1.000
_cell.angle_alpha   90.00
_cell.angle_beta   90.00
_cell.angle_gamma   90.00
#
_symmetry.space_group_name_H-M   'P 1'
#
loop_
_entity.id
_entity.type
_entity.pdbx_description
1 polymer ?
#
loop_
_entity_poly.entity_id
_entity_poly.type
_entity_poly.pdbx_seq_one_letter_code
_entity_poly.pdbx_strand_id
1 'polypeptide(L)'
;MSARSTVFVALALLLGSVVAQGCKGDAGSTAPDAAVAPAGVEARAQAALKPLKQGLMKALTEAMASGGPEAAITVCRDEAPKIAAAASRDGIVVGRTSDRLRNPANAPRAWVAPILAEYAAAAPDARPAHRVVALPDGAFGYVEPIAVAGMCTQCHGAQVAPAVRDKLAALYPEDHATGYAEGDLRGLFWVEVSGD
;
A
#
# COMPACT_ATOMS: atom_id res chain seq x y z
N MET A 1 -55.03 38.72 25.53
CA MET A 1 -56.49 38.64 25.74
C MET A 1 -57.14 38.06 24.49
N SER A 2 -57.90 36.97 24.65
CA SER A 2 -59.04 36.48 23.84
C SER A 2 -58.79 36.19 22.35
N ALA A 3 -58.68 34.93 21.89
CA ALA A 3 -59.79 33.98 21.60
C ALA A 3 -60.68 34.50 20.45
N ARG A 4 -61.04 33.79 19.37
CA ARG A 4 -61.45 32.39 19.11
C ARG A 4 -61.64 32.21 17.59
N SER A 5 -61.56 30.99 17.08
CA SER A 5 -62.69 30.25 16.45
C SER A 5 -62.24 29.26 15.38
N THR A 6 -62.52 28.01 15.68
CA THR A 6 -62.49 26.81 14.87
C THR A 6 -63.61 26.85 13.81
N VAL A 7 -63.31 26.43 12.58
CA VAL A 7 -64.31 25.86 11.67
C VAL A 7 -63.70 24.62 11.01
N PHE A 8 -64.30 23.47 11.29
CA PHE A 8 -64.12 22.22 10.58
C PHE A 8 -65.05 22.20 9.36
N VAL A 9 -64.53 21.85 8.19
CA VAL A 9 -65.32 21.27 7.10
C VAL A 9 -64.53 20.10 6.54
N ALA A 10 -65.11 18.91 6.67
CA ALA A 10 -64.68 17.69 6.02
C ALA A 10 -65.22 17.64 4.59
N LEU A 11 -64.40 17.21 3.62
CA LEU A 11 -64.92 16.58 2.40
C LEU A 11 -63.92 15.54 1.89
N ALA A 12 -64.48 14.40 1.50
CA ALA A 12 -63.83 13.12 1.34
C ALA A 12 -63.27 12.88 -0.07
N LEU A 13 -62.33 11.92 -0.11
CA LEU A 13 -62.07 10.90 -1.14
C LEU A 13 -61.91 11.35 -2.59
N LEU A 14 -60.73 11.06 -3.16
CA LEU A 14 -60.61 10.32 -4.42
C LEU A 14 -59.23 9.66 -4.52
N LEU A 15 -59.25 8.38 -4.89
CA LEU A 15 -58.11 7.50 -5.08
C LEU A 15 -57.25 7.95 -6.26
N GLY A 16 -55.94 7.77 -6.13
CA GLY A 16 -54.99 7.94 -7.23
C GLY A 16 -53.62 7.37 -6.87
N SER A 17 -53.50 6.04 -6.91
CA SER A 17 -52.20 5.35 -6.85
C SER A 17 -51.43 5.59 -8.14
N VAL A 18 -50.38 6.41 -8.09
CA VAL A 18 -49.34 6.44 -9.14
C VAL A 18 -48.03 6.09 -8.48
N VAL A 19 -47.66 4.81 -8.59
CA VAL A 19 -46.35 4.29 -8.22
C VAL A 19 -45.38 4.68 -9.34
N ALA A 20 -44.62 5.75 -9.13
CA ALA A 20 -43.49 6.10 -9.99
C ALA A 20 -42.29 5.23 -9.59
N GLN A 21 -42.18 4.07 -10.25
CA GLN A 21 -40.98 3.25 -10.29
C GLN A 21 -39.94 3.97 -11.18
N GLY A 22 -38.77 4.32 -10.66
CA GLY A 22 -37.75 4.99 -11.48
C GLY A 22 -36.37 5.11 -10.84
N CYS A 23 -35.51 4.16 -11.21
CA CYS A 23 -34.03 4.23 -11.26
C CYS A 23 -33.29 4.50 -9.94
N LYS A 24 -33.29 3.51 -9.05
CA LYS A 24 -32.18 3.31 -8.12
C LYS A 24 -31.03 2.69 -8.91
N GLY A 25 -30.11 3.54 -9.38
CA GLY A 25 -28.84 3.09 -9.96
C GLY A 25 -28.00 2.47 -8.85
N ASP A 26 -28.03 1.15 -8.73
CA ASP A 26 -26.99 0.42 -8.01
C ASP A 26 -25.70 0.58 -8.79
N ALA A 27 -24.91 1.57 -8.39
CA ALA A 27 -23.48 1.57 -8.64
C ALA A 27 -22.89 0.41 -7.85
N GLY A 28 -22.96 -0.79 -8.45
CA GLY A 28 -22.27 -1.98 -7.98
C GLY A 28 -20.77 -1.72 -7.97
N SER A 29 -20.26 -1.24 -6.84
CA SER A 29 -18.85 -1.32 -6.49
C SER A 29 -18.52 -2.80 -6.30
N THR A 30 -18.21 -3.49 -7.39
CA THR A 30 -17.57 -4.81 -7.32
C THR A 30 -16.10 -4.58 -7.04
N ALA A 31 -15.76 -4.39 -5.77
CA ALA A 31 -14.44 -4.79 -5.31
C ALA A 31 -14.27 -6.26 -5.75
N PRO A 32 -13.17 -6.63 -6.43
CA PRO A 32 -12.98 -8.01 -6.85
C PRO A 32 -13.09 -8.90 -5.62
N ASP A 33 -14.06 -9.82 -5.66
CA ASP A 33 -14.26 -10.84 -4.65
C ASP A 33 -12.93 -11.60 -4.49
N ALA A 34 -12.55 -11.92 -3.26
CA ALA A 34 -11.29 -12.57 -2.96
C ALA A 34 -11.32 -14.00 -3.51
N ALA A 35 -11.03 -14.15 -4.81
CA ALA A 35 -10.87 -15.45 -5.44
C ALA A 35 -9.80 -16.21 -4.64
N VAL A 36 -10.18 -17.41 -4.16
CA VAL A 36 -9.27 -18.28 -3.41
C VAL A 36 -8.11 -18.60 -4.34
N ALA A 37 -6.94 -18.04 -4.05
CA ALA A 37 -5.75 -18.27 -4.84
C ALA A 37 -5.45 -19.78 -4.86
N PRO A 38 -4.97 -20.34 -5.99
CA PRO A 38 -4.52 -21.71 -6.08
C PRO A 38 -3.57 -22.05 -4.95
N ALA A 39 -3.65 -23.28 -4.44
CA ALA A 39 -2.78 -23.76 -3.39
C ALA A 39 -1.31 -23.52 -3.78
N GLY A 40 -0.57 -22.79 -2.94
CA GLY A 40 0.87 -22.55 -3.12
C GLY A 40 1.28 -21.18 -3.69
N VAL A 41 0.35 -20.33 -4.15
CA VAL A 41 0.68 -18.95 -4.58
C VAL A 41 1.37 -18.17 -3.47
N GLU A 42 0.82 -18.22 -2.26
CA GLU A 42 1.41 -17.57 -1.08
C GLU A 42 2.84 -18.07 -0.81
N ALA A 43 3.05 -19.39 -0.83
CA ALA A 43 4.35 -19.99 -0.57
C ALA A 43 5.38 -19.60 -1.65
N ARG A 44 4.98 -19.58 -2.93
CA ARG A 44 5.81 -19.10 -4.05
C ARG A 44 6.21 -17.64 -3.87
N ALA A 45 5.25 -16.78 -3.50
CA ALA A 45 5.51 -15.36 -3.28
C ALA A 45 6.45 -15.11 -2.09
N GLN A 46 6.22 -15.78 -0.96
CA GLN A 46 7.09 -15.69 0.21
C GLN A 46 8.52 -16.18 -0.10
N ALA A 47 8.65 -17.27 -0.85
CA ALA A 47 9.94 -17.79 -1.28
C ALA A 47 10.68 -16.81 -2.19
N ALA A 48 9.98 -16.10 -3.08
CA ALA A 48 10.55 -15.08 -3.95
C ALA A 48 10.96 -13.79 -3.20
N LEU A 49 10.22 -13.39 -2.16
CA LEU A 49 10.56 -12.21 -1.35
C LEU A 49 11.73 -12.44 -0.41
N LYS A 50 11.95 -13.67 0.06
CA LYS A 50 13.04 -14.01 0.99
C LYS A 50 14.41 -13.49 0.52
N PRO A 51 14.91 -13.79 -0.71
CA PRO A 51 16.19 -13.28 -1.17
C PRO A 51 16.22 -11.75 -1.29
N LEU A 52 15.11 -11.12 -1.71
CA LEU A 52 15.00 -9.66 -1.76
C LEU A 52 15.19 -9.04 -0.37
N LYS A 53 14.43 -9.50 0.63
CA LYS A 53 14.52 -9.00 2.00
C LYS A 53 15.90 -9.21 2.60
N GLN A 54 16.42 -10.43 2.51
CA GLN A 54 17.70 -10.80 3.11
C GLN A 54 18.85 -10.05 2.44
N GLY A 55 18.87 -9.99 1.11
CA GLY A 55 19.90 -9.26 0.36
C GLY A 55 19.88 -7.77 0.67
N LEU A 56 18.69 -7.16 0.68
CA LEU A 56 18.53 -5.75 1.02
C LEU A 56 18.99 -5.46 2.45
N MET A 57 18.52 -6.26 3.42
CA MET A 57 18.87 -6.04 4.82
C MET A 57 20.36 -6.22 5.07
N LYS A 58 20.98 -7.24 4.47
CA LYS A 58 22.43 -7.45 4.53
C LYS A 58 23.18 -6.24 3.99
N ALA A 59 22.91 -5.83 2.75
CA ALA A 59 23.58 -4.70 2.12
C ALA A 59 23.39 -3.40 2.91
N LEU A 60 22.19 -3.18 3.46
CA LEU A 60 21.90 -2.03 4.31
C LEU A 60 22.74 -2.05 5.58
N THR A 61 22.76 -3.16 6.32
CA THR A 61 23.52 -3.28 7.56
C THR A 61 25.03 -3.12 7.35
N GLU A 62 25.57 -3.67 6.26
CA GLU A 62 26.98 -3.54 5.89
C GLU A 62 27.36 -2.09 5.57
N ALA A 63 26.52 -1.37 4.81
CA ALA A 63 26.74 0.04 4.50
C ALA A 63 26.61 0.93 5.75
N MET A 64 25.62 0.66 6.60
CA MET A 64 25.46 1.36 7.88
C MET A 64 26.68 1.19 8.78
N ALA A 65 27.26 -0.02 8.85
CA ALA A 65 28.43 -0.29 9.66
C ALA A 65 29.73 0.34 9.12
N SER A 66 29.87 0.43 7.79
CA SER A 66 31.10 0.91 7.15
C SER A 66 31.15 2.42 6.94
N GLY A 67 30.00 3.06 6.70
CA GLY A 67 29.94 4.48 6.34
C GLY A 67 28.67 5.19 6.80
N GLY A 68 27.95 4.60 7.76
CA GLY A 68 26.77 5.21 8.35
C GLY A 68 25.59 5.38 7.39
N PRO A 69 24.61 6.23 7.77
CA PRO A 69 23.41 6.45 6.99
C PRO A 69 23.68 6.99 5.57
N GLU A 70 24.73 7.80 5.36
CA GLU A 70 25.05 8.32 4.02
C GLU A 70 25.48 7.22 3.04
N ALA A 71 26.23 6.21 3.51
CA ALA A 71 26.59 5.05 2.69
C ALA A 71 25.36 4.19 2.39
N ALA A 72 24.51 3.97 3.40
CA ALA A 72 23.25 3.22 3.26
C ALA A 72 22.28 3.83 2.24
N ILE A 73 22.22 5.16 2.11
CA ILE A 73 21.43 5.84 1.09
C ILE A 73 21.84 5.40 -0.32
N THR A 74 23.15 5.21 -0.56
CA THR A 74 23.66 4.76 -1.87
C THR A 74 23.23 3.33 -2.17
N VAL A 75 23.25 2.43 -1.18
CA VAL A 75 22.72 1.05 -1.32
C VAL A 75 21.23 1.06 -1.68
N CYS A 76 20.44 1.90 -1.00
CA CYS A 76 19.02 2.03 -1.31
C CYS A 76 18.75 2.49 -2.75
N ARG A 77 19.63 3.33 -3.32
CA ARG A 77 19.54 3.82 -4.70
C ARG A 77 19.96 2.78 -5.72
N ASP A 78 21.13 2.20 -5.52
CA ASP A 78 21.85 1.51 -6.60
C ASP A 78 21.69 -0.01 -6.50
N GLU A 79 21.75 -0.56 -5.28
CA GLU A 79 21.73 -2.01 -5.07
C GLU A 79 20.33 -2.55 -4.91
N ALA A 80 19.44 -1.80 -4.26
CA ALA A 80 18.09 -2.29 -4.00
C ALA A 80 17.29 -2.62 -5.28
N PRO A 81 17.37 -1.85 -6.38
CA PRO A 81 16.77 -2.25 -7.66
C PRO A 81 17.40 -3.52 -8.25
N LYS A 82 18.73 -3.69 -8.15
CA LYS A 82 19.44 -4.88 -8.66
C LYS A 82 19.04 -6.14 -7.90
N ILE A 83 18.91 -6.04 -6.58
CA ILE A 83 18.46 -7.16 -5.73
C ILE A 83 17.02 -7.56 -6.08
N ALA A 84 16.13 -6.58 -6.31
CA ALA A 84 14.76 -6.87 -6.75
C ALA A 84 14.70 -7.52 -8.14
N ALA A 85 15.52 -7.05 -9.08
CA ALA A 85 15.64 -7.65 -10.40
C ALA A 85 16.14 -9.11 -10.31
N ALA A 86 17.16 -9.39 -9.51
CA ALA A 86 17.69 -10.76 -9.33
C ALA A 86 16.70 -11.71 -8.63
N ALA A 87 15.79 -11.17 -7.82
CA ALA A 87 14.71 -11.94 -7.19
C ALA A 87 13.51 -12.16 -8.12
N SER A 88 13.41 -11.42 -9.22
CA SER A 88 12.35 -11.55 -10.23
C SER A 88 12.77 -12.58 -11.29
N ARG A 89 12.20 -13.78 -11.25
CA ARG A 89 12.52 -14.90 -12.16
C ARG A 89 11.36 -15.88 -12.25
N ASP A 90 11.38 -16.75 -13.25
CA ASP A 90 10.47 -17.90 -13.38
C ASP A 90 8.97 -17.51 -13.28
N GLY A 91 8.57 -16.46 -14.00
CA GLY A 91 7.19 -15.95 -13.97
C GLY A 91 6.82 -15.21 -12.69
N ILE A 92 7.80 -14.82 -11.87
CA ILE A 92 7.60 -14.02 -10.67
C ILE A 92 8.30 -12.67 -10.83
N VAL A 93 7.56 -11.59 -10.53
CA VAL A 93 8.12 -10.24 -10.42
C VAL A 93 7.92 -9.74 -9.01
N VAL A 94 8.98 -9.21 -8.38
CA VAL A 94 8.92 -8.68 -7.02
C VAL A 94 9.33 -7.22 -6.97
N GLY A 95 8.84 -6.49 -5.97
CA GLY A 95 9.28 -5.13 -5.74
C GLY A 95 8.77 -4.55 -4.43
N ARG A 96 8.93 -3.24 -4.32
CA ARG A 96 8.48 -2.45 -3.18
C ARG A 96 7.75 -1.21 -3.66
N THR A 97 6.84 -0.71 -2.84
CA THR A 97 6.18 0.57 -3.06
C THR A 97 5.91 1.27 -1.74
N SER A 98 5.48 2.53 -1.81
CA SER A 98 5.13 3.36 -0.66
C SER A 98 4.13 4.44 -1.07
N ASP A 99 3.33 4.90 -0.11
CA ASP A 99 2.49 6.09 -0.21
C ASP A 99 3.33 7.37 -0.09
N ARG A 100 4.52 7.27 0.51
CA ARG A 100 5.53 8.32 0.58
C ARG A 100 6.83 7.83 -0.07
N LEU A 101 7.03 8.21 -1.32
CA LEU A 101 8.11 7.70 -2.16
C LEU A 101 9.44 8.42 -1.87
N ARG A 102 10.54 7.66 -1.87
CA ARG A 102 11.90 8.21 -1.95
C ARG A 102 12.41 8.21 -3.37
N ASN A 103 12.21 7.07 -4.04
CA ASN A 103 12.50 6.89 -5.44
C ASN A 103 11.16 6.83 -6.19
N PRO A 104 10.87 7.78 -7.10
CA PRO A 104 9.65 7.78 -7.91
C PRO A 104 9.43 6.48 -8.69
N ALA A 105 10.50 5.76 -9.05
CA ALA A 105 10.41 4.47 -9.74
C ALA A 105 9.73 3.36 -8.91
N ASN A 106 9.54 3.56 -7.60
CA ASN A 106 8.78 2.66 -6.73
C ASN A 106 7.30 3.03 -6.63
N ALA A 107 6.77 3.87 -7.53
CA ALA A 107 5.36 4.17 -7.60
C ALA A 107 4.50 2.89 -7.60
N PRO A 108 3.36 2.88 -6.92
CA PRO A 108 2.55 1.68 -6.78
C PRO A 108 2.05 1.22 -8.14
N ARG A 109 2.09 -0.10 -8.37
CA ARG A 109 1.37 -0.71 -9.49
C ARG A 109 -0.12 -0.43 -9.32
N ALA A 110 -0.85 -0.38 -10.42
CA ALA A 110 -2.29 -0.09 -10.42
C ALA A 110 -3.08 -1.01 -9.46
N TRP A 111 -2.75 -2.30 -9.41
CA TRP A 111 -3.41 -3.26 -8.52
C TRP A 111 -2.96 -3.14 -7.04
N VAL A 112 -1.76 -2.62 -6.79
CA VAL A 112 -1.21 -2.46 -5.43
C VAL A 112 -1.73 -1.17 -4.78
N ALA A 113 -1.96 -0.12 -5.56
CA ALA A 113 -2.40 1.19 -5.07
C ALA A 113 -3.61 1.17 -4.11
N PRO A 114 -4.74 0.49 -4.44
CA PRO A 114 -5.88 0.42 -3.50
C PRO A 114 -5.52 -0.34 -2.21
N ILE A 115 -4.73 -1.42 -2.30
CA ILE A 115 -4.33 -2.19 -1.14
C ILE A 115 -3.39 -1.37 -0.24
N LEU A 116 -2.45 -0.63 -0.82
CA LEU A 116 -1.57 0.29 -0.10
C LEU A 116 -2.37 1.34 0.67
N ALA A 117 -3.42 1.91 0.07
CA ALA A 117 -4.29 2.87 0.74
C ALA A 117 -5.03 2.25 1.94
N GLU A 118 -5.53 1.02 1.81
CA GLU A 118 -6.16 0.30 2.93
C GLU A 118 -5.17 0.03 4.06
N TYR A 119 -3.95 -0.42 3.74
CA TYR A 119 -2.90 -0.66 4.73
C TYR A 119 -2.46 0.63 5.44
N ALA A 120 -2.40 1.75 4.71
CA ALA A 120 -2.06 3.06 5.26
C ALA A 120 -3.15 3.60 6.20
N ALA A 121 -4.43 3.31 5.92
CA ALA A 121 -5.56 3.68 6.76
C ALA A 121 -5.72 2.80 8.02
N ALA A 122 -5.20 1.57 7.98
CA ALA A 122 -5.29 0.63 9.10
C ALA A 122 -4.29 0.95 10.22
N ALA A 123 -4.73 0.76 11.46
CA ALA A 123 -3.87 0.77 12.64
C ALA A 123 -2.80 -0.34 12.53
N PRO A 124 -1.57 -0.15 13.06
CA PRO A 124 -0.48 -1.11 12.91
C PRO A 124 -0.81 -2.56 13.31
N ASP A 125 -1.60 -2.75 14.38
CA ASP A 125 -2.05 -4.04 14.91
C ASP A 125 -3.22 -4.67 14.13
N ALA A 126 -3.96 -3.86 13.37
CA ALA A 126 -5.05 -4.30 12.52
C ALA A 126 -4.63 -4.63 11.08
N ARG A 127 -3.36 -4.36 10.71
CA ARG A 127 -2.86 -4.65 9.35
C ARG A 127 -2.70 -6.16 9.14
N PRO A 128 -3.24 -6.72 8.04
CA PRO A 128 -2.99 -8.12 7.72
C PRO A 128 -1.50 -8.36 7.47
N ALA A 129 -0.97 -9.48 7.96
CA ALA A 129 0.43 -9.87 7.73
C ALA A 129 0.76 -9.95 6.23
N HIS A 130 -0.22 -10.35 5.42
CA HIS A 130 -0.16 -10.34 3.97
C HIS A 130 -1.55 -10.33 3.35
N ARG A 131 -1.62 -10.11 2.04
CA ARG A 131 -2.83 -10.28 1.24
C ARG A 131 -2.49 -10.90 -0.11
N VAL A 132 -3.34 -11.82 -0.58
CA VAL A 132 -3.30 -12.38 -1.93
C VAL A 132 -4.54 -11.92 -2.69
N VAL A 133 -4.37 -11.55 -3.95
CA VAL A 133 -5.45 -11.14 -4.87
C VAL A 133 -5.29 -11.81 -6.22
N ALA A 134 -6.39 -12.12 -6.89
CA ALA A 134 -6.35 -12.50 -8.30
C ALA A 134 -6.12 -11.25 -9.17
N LEU A 135 -5.35 -11.43 -10.24
CA LEU A 135 -5.04 -10.43 -11.25
C LEU A 135 -5.55 -10.91 -12.62
N PRO A 136 -5.55 -10.06 -13.66
CA PRO A 136 -5.85 -10.49 -15.03
C PRO A 136 -4.96 -11.65 -15.50
N ASP A 137 -5.41 -12.34 -16.55
CA ASP A 137 -4.67 -13.41 -17.22
C ASP A 137 -4.28 -14.60 -16.31
N GLY A 138 -5.05 -14.81 -15.24
CA GLY A 138 -4.81 -15.90 -14.28
C GLY A 138 -3.62 -15.65 -13.35
N ALA A 139 -3.04 -14.45 -13.35
CA ALA A 139 -1.98 -14.09 -12.44
C ALA A 139 -2.49 -13.82 -11.01
N PHE A 140 -1.56 -13.78 -10.05
CA PHE A 140 -1.86 -13.48 -8.65
C PHE A 140 -0.92 -12.42 -8.10
N GLY A 141 -1.49 -11.50 -7.34
CA GLY A 141 -0.77 -10.50 -6.57
C GLY A 141 -0.63 -10.95 -5.12
N TYR A 142 0.55 -10.76 -4.53
CA TYR A 142 0.80 -10.90 -3.10
C TYR A 142 1.41 -9.62 -2.57
N VAL A 143 0.97 -9.16 -1.40
CA VAL A 143 1.59 -8.03 -0.69
C VAL A 143 1.78 -8.33 0.79
N GLU A 144 2.75 -7.64 1.40
CA GLU A 144 3.00 -7.65 2.84
C GLU A 144 3.55 -6.27 3.27
N PRO A 145 3.27 -5.84 4.51
CA PRO A 145 3.67 -4.52 4.99
C PRO A 145 5.14 -4.45 5.34
N ILE A 146 5.73 -3.27 5.07
CA ILE A 146 7.06 -2.89 5.55
C ILE A 146 6.85 -2.00 6.76
N ALA A 147 7.12 -2.50 7.96
CA ALA A 147 7.10 -1.69 9.18
C ALA A 147 8.44 -0.96 9.35
N VAL A 148 8.39 0.28 9.81
CA VAL A 148 9.58 1.05 10.20
C VAL A 148 10.12 0.48 11.51
N ALA A 149 11.39 0.09 11.53
CA ALA A 149 12.12 -0.30 12.75
C ALA A 149 13.02 0.85 13.23
N GLY A 150 13.57 0.76 14.44
CA GLY A 150 14.45 1.79 15.02
C GLY A 150 15.57 2.27 14.08
N MET A 151 16.32 1.35 13.45
CA MET A 151 17.40 1.72 12.49
C MET A 151 16.91 2.49 11.27
N CYS A 152 15.66 2.28 10.84
CA CYS A 152 15.09 2.92 9.67
C CYS A 152 14.93 4.43 9.90
N THR A 153 14.69 4.84 11.15
CA THR A 153 14.49 6.25 11.53
C THR A 153 15.72 7.12 11.28
N GLN A 154 16.91 6.54 11.14
CA GLN A 154 18.15 7.26 10.81
C GLN A 154 18.07 8.00 9.46
N CYS A 155 17.25 7.51 8.52
CA CYS A 155 17.01 8.13 7.21
C CYS A 155 15.53 8.42 6.91
N HIS A 156 14.61 7.76 7.62
CA HIS A 156 13.17 7.88 7.44
C HIS A 156 12.48 8.64 8.58
N GLY A 157 13.19 8.95 9.66
CA GLY A 157 12.61 9.57 10.86
C GLY A 157 12.20 11.02 10.67
N ALA A 158 11.47 11.55 11.66
CA ALA A 158 11.16 12.99 11.74
C ALA A 158 12.41 13.84 11.99
N GLN A 159 13.41 13.29 12.67
CA GLN A 159 14.69 13.92 12.90
C GLN A 159 15.77 13.10 12.21
N VAL A 160 16.37 13.69 11.19
CA VAL A 160 17.48 13.11 10.42
C VAL A 160 18.66 14.06 10.46
N ALA A 161 19.87 13.54 10.60
CA ALA A 161 21.08 14.35 10.71
C ALA A 161 21.28 15.24 9.47
N PRO A 162 21.88 16.44 9.60
CA PRO A 162 22.07 17.36 8.47
C PRO A 162 22.74 16.72 7.25
N ALA A 163 23.84 16.00 7.45
CA ALA A 163 24.56 15.33 6.35
C ALA A 163 23.69 14.29 5.61
N VAL A 164 22.81 13.59 6.34
CA VAL A 164 21.84 12.64 5.76
C VAL A 164 20.81 13.37 4.93
N ARG A 165 20.28 14.51 5.43
CA ARG A 165 19.35 15.35 4.65
C ARG A 165 19.98 15.87 3.37
N ASP A 166 21.21 16.37 3.45
CA ASP A 166 21.92 16.93 2.30
C ASP A 166 22.16 15.84 1.25
N LYS A 167 22.57 14.64 1.69
CA LYS A 167 22.74 13.48 0.81
C LYS A 167 21.42 13.05 0.17
N LEU A 168 20.33 13.02 0.93
CA LEU A 168 19.00 12.69 0.40
C LEU A 168 18.56 13.72 -0.64
N ALA A 169 18.66 15.01 -0.34
CA ALA A 169 18.29 16.08 -1.27
C ALA A 169 19.10 16.02 -2.58
N ALA A 170 20.40 15.69 -2.49
CA ALA A 170 21.26 15.56 -3.66
C ALA A 170 20.91 14.34 -4.54
N LEU A 171 20.48 13.23 -3.94
CA LEU A 171 20.22 11.98 -4.66
C LEU A 171 18.75 11.73 -5.01
N TYR A 172 17.84 12.38 -4.28
CA TYR A 172 16.40 12.22 -4.35
C TYR A 172 15.73 13.59 -4.17
N PRO A 173 15.72 14.44 -5.20
CA PRO A 173 15.12 15.77 -5.11
C PRO A 173 13.60 15.74 -4.87
N GLU A 174 12.95 14.63 -5.17
CA GLU A 174 11.51 14.39 -4.97
C GLU A 174 11.24 13.46 -3.77
N ASP A 175 12.15 13.42 -2.78
CA ASP A 175 12.00 12.56 -1.61
C ASP A 175 10.87 13.02 -0.67
N HIS A 176 9.95 12.11 -0.38
CA HIS A 176 8.87 12.29 0.58
C HIS A 176 8.94 11.32 1.77
N ALA A 177 9.93 10.42 1.81
CA ALA A 177 9.99 9.30 2.74
C ALA A 177 10.67 9.63 4.08
N THR A 178 10.40 10.77 4.70
CA THR A 178 10.93 11.16 6.03
C THR A 178 9.80 11.21 7.07
N GLY A 179 10.00 11.68 8.30
CA GLY A 179 8.86 11.91 9.21
C GLY A 179 8.20 10.66 9.82
N TYR A 180 8.80 9.48 9.68
CA TYR A 180 8.26 8.24 10.23
C TYR A 180 8.66 8.02 11.70
N ALA A 181 7.82 7.32 12.44
CA ALA A 181 8.10 6.71 13.73
C ALA A 181 8.23 5.18 13.60
N GLU A 182 8.79 4.53 14.62
CA GLU A 182 8.83 3.06 14.68
C GLU A 182 7.41 2.47 14.73
N GLY A 183 7.17 1.42 13.95
CA GLY A 183 5.84 0.81 13.76
C GLY A 183 5.00 1.43 12.65
N ASP A 184 5.37 2.59 12.11
CA ASP A 184 4.69 3.18 10.96
C ASP A 184 4.78 2.27 9.73
N LEU A 185 3.80 2.41 8.84
CA LEU A 185 3.85 1.77 7.53
C LEU A 185 4.84 2.51 6.63
N ARG A 186 5.96 1.87 6.32
CA ARG A 186 6.92 2.38 5.33
C ARG A 186 6.43 2.15 3.90
N GLY A 187 5.58 1.17 3.67
CA GLY A 187 5.10 0.77 2.35
C GLY A 187 4.78 -0.71 2.28
N LEU A 188 4.75 -1.27 1.07
CA LEU A 188 4.48 -2.69 0.84
C LEU A 188 5.63 -3.34 0.04
N PHE A 189 5.99 -4.57 0.37
CA PHE A 189 6.52 -5.48 -0.64
C PHE A 189 5.36 -5.99 -1.48
N TRP A 190 5.59 -6.16 -2.77
CA TRP A 190 4.62 -6.77 -3.67
C TRP A 190 5.28 -7.84 -4.53
N VAL A 191 4.49 -8.84 -4.91
CA VAL A 191 4.85 -9.92 -5.82
C VAL A 191 3.72 -10.12 -6.80
N GLU A 192 4.08 -10.33 -8.05
CA GLU A 192 3.19 -10.77 -9.11
C GLU A 192 3.67 -12.14 -9.57
N VAL A 193 2.79 -13.14 -9.46
CA VAL A 193 3.03 -14.52 -9.88
C VAL A 193 2.17 -14.76 -11.11
N SER A 194 2.80 -15.05 -12.25
CA SER A 194 2.08 -15.41 -13.47
C SER A 194 1.21 -16.65 -13.24
N GLY A 195 0.05 -16.70 -13.90
CA GLY A 195 -0.74 -17.92 -14.01
C GLY A 195 0.04 -18.99 -14.78
N ASP A 196 -0.19 -20.25 -14.42
CA ASP A 196 0.36 -21.40 -15.13
C ASP A 196 -0.42 -21.66 -16.44
#